data_AF-A0A962PE52-F1
#
_entry.id   AF-A0A962PE52-F1
#
_cell.length_a   1.000
_cell.length_b   1.000
_cell.length_c   1.000
_cell.angle_alpha   90.00
_cell.angle_beta   90.00
_cell.angle_gamma   90.00
#
_symmetry.space_group_name_H-M   'P 1'
#
loop_
_entity.id
_entity.type
_entity.pdbx_description
1 polymer ?
#
loop_
_entity_poly.entity_id
_entity_poly.type
_entity_poly.pdbx_seq_one_letter_code
_entity_poly.pdbx_strand_id
1 'polypeptide(L)'
;MSGSAQAIHPVAVNAAEGSAVDRQVQQCQRLAGVLTTTQQMLACAEDGDWEQVADLERRRRDDLAACFAQPVTIADSSLIAEALAALLSLNEELMARLNSAKSEVMDSGIQFSRNREAVNSYSAVQVTR
;
A
#
# COMPACT_ATOMS: atom_id res chain seq x y z
N MET A 1 36.09 37.73 -49.71
CA MET A 1 35.74 36.30 -49.78
C MET A 1 35.65 35.81 -48.35
N SER A 2 34.43 35.75 -47.83
CA SER A 2 34.13 35.45 -46.43
C SER A 2 34.02 33.94 -46.23
N GLY A 3 34.84 33.38 -45.35
CA GLY A 3 34.69 32.00 -44.87
C GLY A 3 34.27 32.02 -43.41
N SER A 4 32.98 31.90 -43.14
CA SER A 4 32.43 31.77 -41.79
C SER A 4 32.58 30.33 -41.32
N ALA A 5 33.36 30.12 -40.25
CA ALA A 5 33.43 28.86 -39.53
C ALA A 5 32.13 28.68 -38.71
N GLN A 6 31.37 27.64 -39.01
CA GLN A 6 30.17 27.26 -38.27
C GLN A 6 30.58 26.34 -37.13
N ALA A 7 30.58 26.86 -35.89
CA ALA A 7 30.73 26.06 -34.69
C ALA A 7 29.39 25.35 -34.41
N ILE A 8 29.39 24.02 -34.52
CA ILE A 8 28.27 23.18 -34.10
C ILE A 8 28.49 22.82 -32.62
N HIS A 9 27.69 23.43 -31.75
CA HIS A 9 27.65 23.11 -30.32
C HIS A 9 26.89 21.79 -30.06
N PRO A 10 27.42 20.84 -29.25
CA PRO A 10 26.64 19.73 -28.72
C PRO A 10 26.49 19.86 -27.18
N VAL A 11 25.59 20.71 -26.69
CA VAL A 11 25.35 20.89 -25.23
C VAL A 11 23.85 21.05 -24.91
N ALA A 12 22.96 20.27 -25.55
CA ALA A 12 21.53 20.25 -25.18
C ALA A 12 20.97 18.84 -24.93
N VAL A 13 21.57 17.81 -25.53
CA VAL A 13 21.09 16.41 -25.42
C VAL A 13 21.37 15.80 -24.03
N ASN A 14 22.53 16.08 -23.42
CA ASN A 14 22.90 15.46 -22.14
C ASN A 14 22.10 15.91 -20.91
N ALA A 15 21.54 17.13 -20.90
CA ALA A 15 20.84 17.66 -19.73
C ALA A 15 19.43 17.07 -19.56
N ALA A 16 18.74 16.78 -20.66
CA ALA A 16 17.40 16.20 -20.64
C ALA A 16 17.43 14.72 -20.23
N GLU A 17 18.45 13.98 -20.67
CA GLU A 17 18.65 12.56 -20.35
C GLU A 17 18.97 12.34 -18.86
N GLY A 18 19.82 13.19 -18.25
CA GLY A 18 20.08 13.15 -16.80
C GLY A 18 18.81 13.34 -15.96
N SER A 19 17.94 14.28 -16.35
CA SER A 19 16.67 14.53 -15.65
C SER A 19 15.65 13.38 -15.79
N ALA A 20 15.75 12.58 -16.84
CA ALA A 20 14.86 11.45 -17.08
C ALA A 20 15.27 10.25 -16.21
N VAL A 21 16.57 9.96 -16.16
CA VAL A 21 17.14 8.90 -15.32
C VAL A 21 16.91 9.20 -13.83
N ASP A 22 17.12 10.43 -13.38
CA ASP A 22 16.86 10.82 -11.99
C ASP A 22 15.38 10.61 -11.59
N ARG A 23 14.45 10.90 -12.51
CA ARG A 23 13.01 10.67 -12.29
C ARG A 23 12.66 9.18 -12.24
N GLN A 24 13.27 8.37 -13.09
CA GLN A 24 13.08 6.92 -13.11
C GLN A 24 13.55 6.30 -11.79
N VAL A 25 14.76 6.65 -11.34
CA VAL A 25 15.30 6.20 -10.06
C VAL A 25 14.38 6.60 -8.91
N GLN A 26 13.90 7.85 -8.91
CA GLN A 26 12.97 8.32 -7.90
C GLN A 26 11.64 7.55 -7.91
N GLN A 27 11.10 7.21 -9.09
CA GLN A 27 9.88 6.42 -9.21
C GLN A 27 10.07 4.99 -8.67
N CYS A 28 11.15 4.32 -9.04
CA CYS A 28 11.49 2.99 -8.52
C CYS A 28 11.67 2.99 -7.00
N GLN A 29 12.33 4.02 -6.45
CA GLN A 29 12.48 4.19 -5.00
C GLN A 29 11.13 4.36 -4.29
N ARG A 30 10.22 5.16 -4.86
CA ARG A 30 8.88 5.33 -4.28
C ARG A 30 8.07 4.03 -4.33
N LEU A 31 8.13 3.27 -5.45
CA LEU A 31 7.47 1.96 -5.55
C LEU A 31 8.03 0.96 -4.52
N ALA A 32 9.35 0.93 -4.34
CA ALA A 32 9.97 0.13 -3.30
C ALA A 32 9.47 0.53 -1.90
N GLY A 33 9.35 1.84 -1.61
CA GLY A 33 8.77 2.35 -0.37
C GLY A 33 7.32 1.93 -0.15
N VAL A 34 6.49 1.94 -1.21
CA VAL A 34 5.11 1.46 -1.17
C VAL A 34 5.05 -0.03 -0.84
N LEU A 35 5.91 -0.85 -1.44
CA LEU A 35 5.99 -2.28 -1.15
C LEU A 35 6.38 -2.53 0.30
N THR A 36 7.41 -1.84 0.80
CA THR A 36 7.82 -1.92 2.21
C THR A 36 6.71 -1.48 3.16
N THR A 37 5.99 -0.40 2.84
CA THR A 37 4.86 0.07 3.66
C THR A 37 3.73 -0.97 3.68
N THR A 38 3.45 -1.61 2.55
CA THR A 38 2.42 -2.67 2.47
C THR A 38 2.82 -3.90 3.29
N GLN A 39 4.10 -4.27 3.30
CA GLN A 39 4.61 -5.34 4.16
C GLN A 39 4.51 -4.98 5.66
N GLN A 40 4.79 -3.73 6.02
CA GLN A 40 4.58 -3.25 7.40
C GLN A 40 3.10 -3.32 7.80
N MET A 41 2.19 -2.96 6.89
CA MET A 41 0.75 -3.10 7.12
C MET A 41 0.34 -4.55 7.37
N LEU A 42 0.94 -5.51 6.64
CA LEU A 42 0.70 -6.93 6.90
C LEU A 42 1.15 -7.33 8.31
N ALA A 43 2.34 -6.91 8.74
CA ALA A 43 2.84 -7.18 10.09
C ALA A 43 1.93 -6.60 11.17
N CYS A 44 1.53 -5.32 11.05
CA CYS A 44 0.57 -4.72 11.99
C CYS A 44 -0.79 -5.45 12.00
N ALA A 45 -1.24 -5.96 10.86
CA ALA A 45 -2.46 -6.77 10.78
C ALA A 45 -2.32 -8.14 11.46
N GLU A 46 -1.13 -8.75 11.51
CA GLU A 46 -0.89 -9.97 12.31
C GLU A 46 -1.03 -9.70 13.80
N ASP A 47 -0.50 -8.55 14.23
CA ASP A 47 -0.55 -8.12 15.62
C ASP A 47 -1.94 -7.55 16.02
N GLY A 48 -2.88 -7.44 15.08
CA GLY A 48 -4.20 -6.87 15.28
C GLY A 48 -4.21 -5.33 15.45
N ASP A 49 -3.11 -4.66 15.15
CA ASP A 49 -2.97 -3.20 15.24
C ASP A 49 -3.58 -2.49 14.02
N TRP A 50 -4.91 -2.53 13.94
CA TRP A 50 -5.68 -1.96 12.83
C TRP A 50 -5.61 -0.43 12.76
N GLU A 51 -5.32 0.24 13.87
CA GLU A 51 -5.10 1.69 13.89
C GLU A 51 -3.82 2.05 13.14
N GLN A 52 -2.72 1.33 13.44
CA GLN A 52 -1.47 1.51 12.72
C GLN A 52 -1.58 1.14 11.24
N VAL A 53 -2.34 0.10 10.88
CA VAL A 53 -2.65 -0.25 9.48
C VAL A 53 -3.33 0.93 8.76
N ALA A 54 -4.29 1.60 9.40
CA ALA A 54 -5.00 2.72 8.81
C ALA A 54 -4.11 3.97 8.62
N ASP A 55 -3.18 4.22 9.54
CA ASP A 55 -2.16 5.27 9.43
C ASP A 55 -1.19 5.00 8.27
N LEU A 56 -0.68 3.77 8.17
CA LEU A 56 0.23 3.37 7.10
C LEU A 56 -0.45 3.43 5.73
N GLU A 57 -1.71 2.99 5.65
CA GLU A 57 -2.50 3.05 4.42
C GLU A 57 -2.70 4.49 3.93
N ARG A 58 -2.87 5.48 4.84
CA ARG A 58 -2.91 6.89 4.45
C ARG A 58 -1.62 7.32 3.76
N ARG A 59 -0.47 7.03 4.36
CA ARG A 59 0.86 7.38 3.80
C ARG A 59 1.10 6.67 2.47
N ARG A 60 0.78 5.37 2.40
CA ARG A 60 0.93 4.54 1.21
C ARG A 60 0.16 5.10 0.01
N ARG A 61 -1.07 5.60 0.24
CA ARG A 61 -1.87 6.23 -0.83
C ARG A 61 -1.23 7.49 -1.38
N ASP A 62 -0.69 8.34 -0.50
CA ASP A 62 -0.02 9.57 -0.91
C ASP A 62 1.24 9.26 -1.74
N ASP A 63 2.01 8.24 -1.33
CA ASP A 63 3.19 7.78 -2.07
C ASP A 63 2.83 7.18 -3.42
N LEU A 64 1.77 6.36 -3.50
CA LEU A 64 1.25 5.81 -4.76
C LEU A 64 0.79 6.91 -5.71
N ALA A 65 0.08 7.92 -5.20
CA ALA A 65 -0.34 9.06 -6.02
C ALA A 65 0.89 9.80 -6.60
N ALA A 66 1.94 9.96 -5.79
CA ALA A 66 3.17 10.59 -6.23
C ALA A 66 3.98 9.72 -7.22
N CYS A 67 3.96 8.38 -7.09
CA CYS A 67 4.59 7.45 -8.05
C CYS A 67 4.05 7.62 -9.48
N PHE A 68 2.76 7.92 -9.62
CA PHE A 68 2.07 7.95 -10.91
C PHE A 68 1.63 9.36 -11.34
N ALA A 69 2.14 10.40 -10.67
CA ALA A 69 1.88 11.79 -11.04
C ALA A 69 2.52 12.18 -12.39
N GLN A 70 3.50 11.40 -12.87
CA GLN A 70 4.13 11.56 -14.17
C GLN A 70 4.06 10.27 -15.00
N PRO A 71 4.04 10.35 -16.35
CA PRO A 71 3.98 9.18 -17.22
C PRO A 71 5.19 8.26 -17.05
N VAL A 72 4.93 6.95 -17.01
CA VAL A 72 5.97 5.91 -16.98
C VAL A 72 6.65 5.81 -18.35
N THR A 73 7.98 5.83 -18.36
CA THR A 73 8.77 5.57 -19.58
C THR A 73 8.87 4.08 -19.89
N ILE A 74 8.91 3.70 -21.16
CA ILE A 74 8.89 2.31 -21.63
C ILE A 74 10.08 1.47 -21.10
N ALA A 75 11.22 2.11 -20.81
CA ALA A 75 12.47 1.46 -20.41
C ALA A 75 12.34 0.56 -19.16
N ASP A 76 11.48 0.91 -18.20
CA ASP A 76 11.30 0.17 -16.93
C ASP A 76 9.95 -0.54 -16.82
N SER A 77 9.21 -0.64 -17.94
CA SER A 77 7.86 -1.19 -17.97
C SER A 77 7.74 -2.59 -17.35
N SER A 78 8.75 -3.45 -17.51
CA SER A 78 8.77 -4.79 -16.93
C SER A 78 8.97 -4.76 -15.41
N LEU A 79 9.93 -3.98 -14.90
CA LEU A 79 10.22 -3.89 -13.47
C LEU A 79 9.05 -3.26 -12.71
N ILE A 80 8.45 -2.22 -13.29
CA ILE A 80 7.27 -1.57 -12.73
C ILE A 80 6.06 -2.52 -12.75
N ALA A 81 5.88 -3.30 -13.83
CA ALA A 81 4.83 -4.31 -13.88
C ALA A 81 5.00 -5.39 -12.81
N GLU A 82 6.23 -5.85 -12.56
CA GLU A 82 6.53 -6.81 -11.50
C GLU A 82 6.25 -6.23 -10.11
N ALA A 83 6.68 -4.99 -9.86
CA ALA A 83 6.38 -4.30 -8.60
C ALA A 83 4.87 -4.12 -8.38
N LEU A 84 4.10 -3.83 -9.43
CA LEU A 84 2.64 -3.73 -9.36
C LEU A 84 1.97 -5.09 -9.11
N ALA A 85 2.47 -6.16 -9.74
CA ALA A 85 1.99 -7.51 -9.49
C ALA A 85 2.23 -7.93 -8.03
N ALA A 86 3.43 -7.64 -7.50
CA ALA A 86 3.75 -7.86 -6.09
C ALA A 86 2.82 -7.04 -5.17
N LEU A 87 2.59 -5.78 -5.49
CA LEU A 87 1.69 -4.92 -4.71
C LEU A 87 0.25 -5.42 -4.69
N LEU A 88 -0.26 -5.91 -5.82
CA LEU A 88 -1.60 -6.51 -5.91
C LEU A 88 -1.70 -7.76 -5.03
N SER A 89 -0.71 -8.65 -5.10
CA SER A 89 -0.66 -9.85 -4.26
C SER A 89 -0.64 -9.50 -2.76
N LEU A 90 0.15 -8.51 -2.35
CA LEU A 90 0.18 -8.05 -0.96
C LEU A 90 -1.16 -7.43 -0.51
N ASN A 91 -1.84 -6.70 -1.39
CA ASN A 91 -3.17 -6.16 -1.10
C ASN A 91 -4.21 -7.28 -0.91
N GLU A 92 -4.16 -8.33 -1.74
CA GLU A 92 -5.04 -9.49 -1.60
C GLU A 92 -4.84 -10.19 -0.25
N GLU A 93 -3.58 -10.34 0.17
CA GLU A 93 -3.24 -10.90 1.48
C GLU A 93 -3.76 -10.04 2.64
N LEU A 94 -3.59 -8.72 2.56
CA LEU A 94 -4.09 -7.80 3.58
C LEU A 94 -5.62 -7.85 3.69
N MET A 95 -6.31 -7.93 2.55
CA MET A 95 -7.77 -8.08 2.51
C MET A 95 -8.23 -9.41 3.11
N ALA A 96 -7.50 -10.49 2.87
CA ALA A 96 -7.78 -11.79 3.49
C ALA A 96 -7.69 -11.70 5.01
N ARG A 97 -6.64 -11.05 5.55
CA ARG A 97 -6.45 -10.85 7.00
C ARG A 97 -7.56 -10.00 7.61
N LEU A 98 -7.94 -8.91 6.95
CA LEU A 98 -9.05 -8.06 7.38
C LEU A 98 -10.37 -8.84 7.46
N ASN A 99 -10.66 -9.68 6.46
CA ASN A 99 -11.86 -10.49 6.44
C ASN A 99 -11.87 -11.53 7.58
N SER A 100 -10.73 -12.17 7.85
CA SER A 100 -10.58 -13.10 8.97
C SER A 100 -10.84 -12.41 10.31
N ALA A 101 -10.17 -11.28 10.57
CA ALA A 101 -10.35 -10.53 11.81
C ALA A 101 -11.79 -10.04 12.01
N LYS A 102 -12.46 -9.60 10.93
CA LYS A 102 -13.88 -9.25 10.97
C LYS A 102 -14.76 -10.44 11.36
N SER A 103 -14.47 -11.63 10.83
CA SER A 103 -15.20 -12.86 11.18
C SER A 103 -15.04 -13.19 12.66
N GLU A 104 -13.81 -13.11 13.20
CA GLU A 104 -13.52 -13.39 14.60
C GLU A 104 -14.26 -12.45 15.56
N VAL A 105 -14.31 -11.15 15.24
CA VAL A 105 -15.08 -10.17 16.03
C VAL A 105 -16.57 -10.47 15.98
N MET A 106 -17.09 -10.85 14.81
CA MET A 106 -18.52 -11.18 14.67
C MET A 106 -18.90 -12.43 15.46
N ASP A 107 -18.08 -13.48 15.40
CA ASP A 107 -18.28 -14.71 16.15
C ASP A 107 -18.23 -14.45 17.67
N SER A 108 -17.24 -13.66 18.11
CA SER A 108 -17.12 -13.25 19.51
C SER A 108 -18.35 -12.48 19.99
N GLY A 109 -18.90 -11.58 19.16
CA GLY A 109 -20.12 -10.84 19.46
C GLY A 109 -21.35 -11.75 19.61
N ILE A 110 -21.49 -12.75 18.75
CA ILE A 110 -22.59 -13.74 18.82
C ILE A 110 -22.48 -14.56 20.12
N GLN A 111 -21.28 -15.04 20.46
CA GLN A 111 -21.06 -15.80 21.70
C GLN A 111 -21.35 -14.95 22.94
N PHE A 112 -20.93 -13.68 22.93
CA PHE A 112 -21.22 -12.76 24.02
C PHE A 112 -22.73 -12.54 24.22
N SER A 113 -23.48 -12.34 23.14
CA SER A 113 -24.95 -12.19 23.21
C SER A 113 -25.61 -13.44 23.80
N ARG A 114 -25.22 -14.63 23.32
CA ARG A 114 -25.75 -15.92 23.82
C ARG A 114 -25.45 -16.14 25.30
N ASN A 115 -24.22 -15.83 25.73
CA ASN A 115 -23.85 -15.93 27.15
C ASN A 115 -24.70 -14.98 28.00
N ARG A 116 -24.93 -13.75 27.55
CA ARG A 116 -25.78 -12.79 28.26
C ARG A 116 -27.22 -13.28 28.37
N GLU A 117 -27.78 -13.86 27.32
CA GLU A 117 -29.13 -14.46 27.34
C GLU A 117 -29.23 -15.62 28.33
N ALA A 118 -28.22 -16.51 28.35
CA ALA A 118 -28.17 -17.62 29.29
C ALA A 118 -28.11 -17.14 30.76
N VAL A 119 -27.24 -16.18 31.07
CA VAL A 119 -27.15 -15.58 32.42
C VAL A 119 -28.48 -14.98 32.86
N ASN A 120 -29.15 -14.24 31.98
CA ASN A 120 -30.47 -13.67 32.27
C ASN A 120 -31.50 -14.78 32.57
N SER A 121 -31.52 -15.84 31.77
CA SER A 121 -32.41 -16.99 31.98
C SER A 121 -32.19 -17.66 33.34
N TYR A 122 -30.93 -17.90 33.73
CA TYR A 122 -30.62 -18.47 35.04
C TYR A 122 -31.05 -17.56 36.21
N SER A 123 -30.87 -16.24 36.08
CA SER A 123 -31.30 -15.29 37.10
C SER A 123 -32.82 -15.24 37.28
N ALA A 124 -33.59 -15.37 36.18
CA ALA A 124 -35.04 -15.39 36.23
C ALA A 124 -35.59 -16.63 36.96
N VAL A 125 -34.93 -17.79 36.81
CA VAL A 125 -35.30 -19.01 37.53
C VAL A 125 -35.05 -18.88 39.03
N GLN A 126 -34.01 -18.15 39.46
CA GLN A 126 -33.70 -17.98 40.89
C GLN A 126 -34.62 -17.00 41.62
N VAL A 127 -35.18 -16.01 40.94
CA VAL A 127 -36.09 -15.01 41.53
C VAL A 127 -37.52 -15.55 41.70
N THR A 128 -37.88 -16.60 40.96
CA THR A 128 -39.25 -17.16 40.95
C THR A 128 -39.45 -18.27 42.00
N ARG A 129 -38.61 -18.36 43.03
CA ARG A 129 -38.66 -19.37 44.10
C ARG A 129 -38.78 -18.70 45.46
#